data_AF-A0AAD8IQ63-F1
#
_entry.id   AF-A0AAD8IQ63-F1
#
_cell.length_a   1.000
_cell.length_b   1.000
_cell.length_c   1.000
_cell.angle_alpha   90.00
_cell.angle_beta   90.00
_cell.angle_gamma   90.00
#
_symmetry.space_group_name_H-M   'P 1'
#
loop_
_entity.id
_entity.type
_entity.pdbx_description
1 polymer ?
#
loop_
_entity_poly.entity_id
_entity_poly.type
_entity_poly.pdbx_seq_one_letter_code
_entity_poly.pdbx_strand_id
1 'polypeptide(L)'
;MGYFSKLIKGVVFILQLQHFEDFVHGHFRTRGRAILLACRAYMEGACVGSTVKDEIRDSSKVGRRKLQGYKRGIGKLMELQGFTRDIGKLMDSLVQTFTKLGSKNCAEFRLTD
;
A
#
# COMPACT_ATOMS: atom_id res chain seq x y z
N MET A 1 -8.64 1.81 -43.72
CA MET A 1 -8.69 1.07 -42.44
C MET A 1 -8.10 1.81 -41.21
N GLY A 2 -7.37 2.92 -41.35
CA GLY A 2 -6.73 3.59 -40.21
C GLY A 2 -7.66 4.29 -39.20
N TYR A 3 -8.80 4.82 -39.65
CA TYR A 3 -9.74 5.55 -38.78
C TYR A 3 -10.50 4.64 -37.81
N PHE A 4 -10.88 3.45 -38.26
CA PHE A 4 -11.61 2.48 -37.43
C PHE A 4 -10.74 1.94 -36.28
N SER A 5 -9.45 1.66 -36.54
CA SER A 5 -8.51 1.26 -35.48
C SER A 5 -8.25 2.39 -34.47
N LYS A 6 -8.21 3.65 -34.93
CA LYS A 6 -8.08 4.82 -34.05
C LYS A 6 -9.33 5.00 -33.17
N LEU A 7 -10.52 4.79 -33.73
CA LEU A 7 -11.79 4.84 -32.99
C LEU A 7 -11.88 3.72 -31.95
N ILE A 8 -11.51 2.48 -32.31
CA ILE A 8 -11.50 1.37 -31.34
C ILE A 8 -10.52 1.65 -30.20
N LYS A 9 -9.30 2.11 -30.50
CA LYS A 9 -8.33 2.47 -29.46
C LYS A 9 -8.83 3.61 -28.56
N GLY A 10 -9.48 4.62 -29.15
CA GLY A 10 -10.09 5.72 -28.40
C GLY A 10 -11.23 5.25 -27.50
N VAL A 11 -12.13 4.41 -28.01
CA VAL A 11 -13.24 3.85 -27.24
C VAL A 11 -12.74 2.94 -26.11
N VAL A 12 -11.74 2.09 -26.38
CA VAL A 12 -11.10 1.27 -25.33
C VAL A 12 -10.41 2.13 -24.28
N PHE A 13 -9.73 3.21 -24.67
CA PHE A 13 -9.13 4.15 -23.72
C PHE A 13 -10.20 4.88 -22.89
N ILE A 14 -11.29 5.32 -23.50
CA ILE A 14 -12.41 5.96 -22.78
C ILE A 14 -13.09 4.98 -21.82
N LEU A 15 -13.29 3.72 -22.21
CA LEU A 15 -13.82 2.66 -21.35
C LEU A 15 -12.85 2.36 -20.19
N GLN A 16 -11.54 2.31 -20.45
CA GLN A 16 -10.52 2.16 -19.41
C GLN A 16 -10.54 3.33 -18.41
N LEU A 17 -10.75 4.56 -18.90
CA LEU A 17 -10.92 5.73 -18.04
C LEU A 17 -12.21 5.66 -17.21
N GLN A 18 -13.31 5.20 -17.79
CA GLN A 18 -14.59 5.04 -17.09
C GLN A 18 -14.51 4.04 -15.94
N HIS A 19 -13.71 2.98 -16.09
CA HIS A 19 -13.51 1.98 -15.04
C HIS A 19 -12.23 2.21 -14.23
N PHE A 20 -11.51 3.31 -14.48
CA PHE A 20 -10.26 3.59 -13.77
C PHE A 20 -10.52 3.81 -12.28
N GLU A 21 -11.60 4.52 -11.92
CA GLU A 21 -11.96 4.74 -10.53
C GLU A 21 -12.29 3.43 -9.81
N ASP A 22 -13.11 2.56 -10.40
CA ASP A 22 -13.43 1.24 -9.85
C ASP A 22 -12.19 0.35 -9.74
N PHE A 23 -11.31 0.39 -10.74
CA PHE A 23 -10.04 -0.34 -10.74
C PHE A 23 -9.12 0.14 -9.62
N VAL A 24 -8.94 1.44 -9.47
CA VAL A 24 -8.14 2.07 -8.42
C VAL A 24 -8.73 1.74 -7.04
N HIS A 25 -10.05 1.84 -6.90
CA HIS A 25 -10.77 1.50 -5.68
C HIS A 25 -10.58 0.01 -5.31
N GLY A 26 -10.72 -0.91 -6.28
CA GLY A 26 -10.47 -2.33 -6.09
C GLY A 26 -9.02 -2.66 -5.73
N HIS A 27 -8.07 -1.97 -6.35
CA HIS A 27 -6.65 -2.11 -6.07
C HIS A 27 -6.33 -1.71 -4.62
N PHE A 28 -6.75 -0.51 -4.20
CA PHE A 28 -6.49 -0.01 -2.84
C PHE A 28 -7.30 -0.74 -1.77
N ARG A 29 -8.49 -1.25 -2.09
CA ARG A 29 -9.24 -2.16 -1.22
C ARG A 29 -8.46 -3.46 -0.93
N THR A 30 -7.75 -3.98 -1.93
CA THR A 30 -6.98 -5.23 -1.80
C THR A 30 -5.60 -4.99 -1.19
N ARG A 31 -4.95 -3.87 -1.53
CA ARG A 31 -3.57 -3.55 -1.15
C ARG A 31 -3.45 -2.63 0.06
N GLY A 32 -4.55 -2.07 0.57
CA GLY A 32 -4.52 -1.11 1.67
C GLY A 32 -3.77 -1.62 2.89
N ARG A 33 -3.97 -2.89 3.25
CA ARG A 33 -3.21 -3.53 4.34
C ARG A 33 -1.71 -3.65 4.05
N ALA A 34 -1.32 -4.03 2.83
CA ALA A 34 0.08 -4.09 2.40
C ALA A 34 0.79 -2.74 2.58
N ILE A 35 0.09 -1.68 2.18
CA ILE A 35 0.59 -0.30 2.24
C ILE A 35 0.79 0.11 3.70
N LEU A 36 -0.19 -0.18 4.58
CA LEU A 36 -0.07 0.10 6.01
C LEU A 36 1.06 -0.69 6.68
N LEU A 37 1.29 -1.94 6.29
CA LEU A 37 2.43 -2.73 6.77
C LEU A 37 3.76 -2.11 6.35
N ALA A 38 3.87 -1.62 5.12
CA ALA A 38 5.06 -0.92 4.66
C ALA A 38 5.30 0.38 5.43
N CYS A 39 4.26 1.20 5.61
CA CYS A 39 4.34 2.43 6.40
C CYS A 39 4.80 2.14 7.84
N ARG A 40 4.26 1.10 8.48
CA ARG A 40 4.68 0.67 9.81
C ARG A 40 6.14 0.23 9.85
N ALA A 41 6.57 -0.59 8.89
CA ALA A 41 7.97 -1.02 8.80
C ALA A 41 8.93 0.17 8.62
N TYR A 42 8.56 1.17 7.82
CA TYR A 42 9.35 2.40 7.66
C TYR A 42 9.44 3.20 8.96
N MET A 43 8.34 3.31 9.71
CA MET A 43 8.37 3.93 11.04
C MET A 43 9.25 3.16 12.04
N GLU A 44 9.30 1.83 11.93
CA GLU A 44 10.17 0.95 12.72
C GLU A 44 11.64 0.93 12.22
N GLY A 45 11.97 1.72 11.19
CA GLY A 45 13.34 1.92 10.70
C GLY A 45 13.73 1.08 9.49
N ALA A 46 12.77 0.44 8.79
CA ALA A 46 13.04 -0.22 7.52
C ALA A 46 13.40 0.80 6.42
N CYS A 47 14.32 0.42 5.53
CA CYS A 47 14.71 1.27 4.41
C CYS A 47 13.56 1.39 3.38
N VAL A 48 13.33 2.60 2.86
CA VAL A 48 12.36 2.83 1.78
C VAL A 48 12.76 2.01 0.54
N GLY A 49 11.80 1.33 -0.06
CA GLY A 49 12.03 0.41 -1.18
C GLY A 49 12.39 -1.01 -0.74
N SER A 50 12.46 -1.28 0.56
CA SER A 50 12.48 -2.67 1.05
C SER A 50 11.13 -3.36 0.81
N THR A 51 11.17 -4.61 0.37
CA THR A 51 9.96 -5.41 0.14
C THR A 51 9.41 -5.91 1.48
N VAL A 52 8.35 -5.27 1.96
CA VAL A 52 7.53 -5.84 3.04
C VAL A 52 6.64 -6.91 2.41
N LYS A 53 6.89 -8.16 2.80
CA LYS A 53 6.13 -9.30 2.30
C LYS A 53 4.74 -9.27 2.94
N ASP A 54 3.81 -8.56 2.33
CA ASP A 54 2.40 -8.71 2.66
C ASP A 54 1.96 -10.07 2.13
N GLU A 55 1.72 -11.01 3.04
CA GLU A 55 1.02 -12.24 2.69
C GLU A 55 -0.43 -11.87 2.39
N ILE A 56 -0.68 -11.42 1.16
CA ILE A 56 -2.00 -11.48 0.53
C ILE A 56 -2.31 -12.98 0.44
N ARG A 57 -2.88 -13.53 1.52
CA ARG A 57 -3.38 -14.90 1.59
C ARG A 57 -4.56 -14.98 0.64
N ASP A 58 -4.27 -15.29 -0.61
CA ASP A 58 -5.16 -16.21 -1.29
C ASP A 58 -5.04 -17.56 -0.55
N SER A 59 -6.19 -18.19 -0.37
CA SER A 59 -6.41 -19.31 0.55
C SER A 59 -5.30 -20.38 0.57
N SER A 60 -5.01 -20.88 1.79
CA SER A 60 -4.27 -22.11 2.13
C SER A 60 -2.81 -21.98 2.62
N LYS A 61 -2.63 -22.40 3.88
CA LYS A 61 -1.40 -22.78 4.62
C LYS A 61 -0.71 -21.70 5.47
N VAL A 62 -0.87 -21.92 6.78
CA VAL A 62 -0.24 -21.26 7.91
C VAL A 62 1.25 -21.59 7.93
N GLY A 63 2.10 -20.57 8.03
CA GLY A 63 3.52 -20.73 8.31
C GLY A 63 4.09 -19.45 8.91
N ARG A 64 3.96 -19.28 10.23
CA ARG A 64 4.64 -18.22 11.01
C ARG A 64 6.14 -18.28 10.70
N ARG A 65 6.67 -17.34 9.93
CA ARG A 65 8.12 -17.16 9.81
C ARG A 65 8.51 -15.81 10.38
N LYS A 66 9.28 -15.87 11.47
CA LYS A 66 9.92 -14.76 12.18
C LYS A 66 10.60 -13.81 11.20
N LEU A 67 10.32 -12.52 11.33
CA LEU A 67 11.03 -11.41 10.68
C LEU A 67 12.43 -11.28 11.30
N GLN A 68 13.36 -12.15 10.92
CA GLN A 68 14.78 -12.01 11.24
C GLN A 68 15.50 -11.59 9.96
N GLY A 69 15.98 -10.35 9.91
CA GLY A 69 16.92 -9.98 8.83
C GLY A 69 17.01 -8.53 8.40
N TYR A 70 16.71 -7.51 9.23
CA TYR A 70 16.89 -6.11 8.79
C TYR A 70 17.56 -5.24 9.88
N LYS A 71 18.72 -5.67 10.39
CA LYS A 71 19.70 -4.78 11.03
C LYS A 71 20.72 -4.33 9.97
N ARG A 72 20.42 -3.29 9.20
CA ARG A 72 21.45 -2.51 8.51
C ARG A 72 20.92 -1.12 8.18
N GLY A 73 21.25 -0.16 9.04
CA GLY A 73 20.84 1.24 8.83
C GLY A 73 20.90 2.17 10.03
N ILE A 74 21.66 1.86 11.09
CA ILE A 74 21.81 2.73 12.28
C ILE A 74 22.50 4.09 11.94
N GLY A 75 22.97 4.29 10.70
CA GLY A 75 23.67 5.51 10.27
C GLY A 75 22.80 6.66 9.73
N LYS A 76 21.47 6.51 9.56
CA LYS A 76 20.62 7.54 8.92
C LYS A 76 19.48 8.05 9.83
N LEU A 77 19.71 8.09 11.14
CA LEU A 77 18.64 8.39 12.12
C LEU A 77 18.10 9.83 12.07
N MET A 78 18.85 10.83 11.61
CA MET A 78 18.41 12.24 11.70
C MET A 78 17.52 12.68 10.52
N GLU A 79 17.80 12.26 9.29
CA GLU A 79 16.93 12.54 8.12
C GLU A 79 15.65 11.71 8.13
N LEU A 80 15.68 10.51 8.72
CA LEU A 80 14.50 9.65 8.83
C LEU A 80 13.48 10.14 9.84
N GLN A 81 13.86 10.91 10.87
CA GLN A 81 12.91 11.40 11.89
C GLN A 81 11.80 12.27 11.31
N GLY A 82 12.12 13.15 10.34
CA GLY A 82 11.10 13.95 9.66
C GLY A 82 10.14 13.06 8.86
N PHE A 83 10.70 12.14 8.09
CA PHE A 83 9.95 11.20 7.27
C PHE A 83 9.05 10.27 8.08
N THR A 84 9.55 9.66 9.16
CA THR A 84 8.74 8.76 10.01
C THR A 84 7.64 9.51 10.75
N ARG A 85 7.90 10.74 11.20
CA ARG A 85 6.87 11.62 11.78
C ARG A 85 5.78 11.96 10.76
N ASP A 86 6.17 12.24 9.52
CA ASP A 86 5.22 12.57 8.47
C ASP A 86 4.40 11.34 8.02
N ILE A 87 5.01 10.14 7.99
CA ILE A 87 4.27 8.88 7.85
C ILE A 87 3.27 8.71 9.00
N GLY A 88 3.67 8.98 10.25
CA GLY A 88 2.79 8.88 11.40
C GLY A 88 1.54 9.75 11.26
N LYS A 89 1.70 11.01 10.84
CA LYS A 89 0.57 11.92 10.54
C LYS A 89 -0.34 11.41 9.43
N LEU A 90 0.22 10.74 8.43
CA LEU A 90 -0.54 10.16 7.32
C LEU A 90 -1.23 8.85 7.72
N MET A 91 -0.70 8.13 8.71
CA MET A 91 -1.12 6.77 9.05
C MET A 91 -2.60 6.72 9.42
N ASP A 92 -3.08 7.65 10.25
CA ASP A 92 -4.49 7.69 10.62
C ASP A 92 -5.41 7.99 9.43
N SER A 93 -4.99 8.91 8.56
CA SER A 93 -5.72 9.24 7.33
C SER A 93 -5.77 8.04 6.36
N LEU A 94 -4.66 7.32 6.21
CA LEU A 94 -4.57 6.11 5.38
C LEU A 94 -5.44 4.98 5.95
N VAL A 95 -5.40 4.76 7.27
CA VAL A 95 -6.25 3.76 7.94
C VAL A 95 -7.72 4.09 7.72
N GLN A 96 -8.13 5.34 7.91
CA GLN A 96 -9.52 5.76 7.69
C GLN A 96 -9.93 5.58 6.23
N THR A 97 -9.10 6.02 5.29
CA THR A 97 -9.38 5.94 3.85
C THR A 97 -9.48 4.49 3.40
N PHE A 98 -8.51 3.64 3.72
CA PHE A 98 -8.55 2.23 3.32
C PHE A 98 -9.69 1.45 3.99
N THR A 99 -10.05 1.81 5.24
CA THR A 99 -11.24 1.24 5.89
C THR A 99 -12.52 1.63 5.12
N LYS A 100 -12.66 2.89 4.72
CA LYS A 100 -13.80 3.36 3.90
C LYS A 100 -13.86 2.68 2.52
N LEU A 101 -12.71 2.45 1.89
CA LEU A 101 -12.59 1.70 0.63
C LEU A 101 -12.86 0.18 0.81
N GLY A 102 -13.05 -0.29 2.04
CA GLY A 102 -13.39 -1.70 2.35
C GLY A 102 -12.19 -2.63 2.50
N SER A 103 -10.99 -2.10 2.71
CA SER A 103 -9.79 -2.89 3.06
C SER A 103 -9.94 -3.48 4.47
N LYS A 104 -9.60 -4.76 4.61
CA LYS A 104 -9.80 -5.51 5.86
C LYS A 104 -8.66 -5.26 6.85
N ASN A 105 -8.98 -5.34 8.15
CA ASN A 105 -8.03 -5.27 9.26
C ASN A 105 -7.15 -4.01 9.32
N CYS A 106 -7.54 -2.90 8.66
CA CYS A 106 -6.77 -1.66 8.69
C CYS A 106 -6.74 -0.99 10.08
N ALA A 107 -7.74 -1.25 10.93
CA ALA A 107 -7.83 -0.66 12.26
C ALA A 107 -6.66 -1.03 13.19
N GLU A 108 -5.95 -2.15 12.92
CA GLU A 108 -4.78 -2.59 13.71
C GLU A 108 -3.56 -1.66 13.58
N PHE A 109 -3.59 -0.74 12.61
CA PHE A 109 -2.51 0.21 12.33
C PHE A 109 -2.75 1.61 12.89
N ARG A 110 -3.85 1.83 13.63
CA ARG A 110 -4.05 3.10 14.33
C ARG A 110 -2.95 3.29 15.36
N LEU A 111 -2.31 4.44 15.33
CA LEU A 111 -1.34 4.81 16.35
C LEU A 111 -2.16 5.24 17.57
N THR A 112 -2.21 4.40 18.61
CA THR A 112 -2.65 4.83 19.93
C THR A 112 -1.56 5.71 20.53
N ASP A 113 -1.95 6.87 21.03
CA ASP A 113 -1.11 7.87 21.70
C ASP A 113 -0.17 7.25 22.75
#